data_AF-A0A804QN71-F1
#
_entry.id   AF-A0A804QN71-F1
#
_cell.length_a   1.000
_cell.length_b   1.000
_cell.length_c   1.000
_cell.angle_alpha   90.00
_cell.angle_beta   90.00
_cell.angle_gamma   90.00
#
_symmetry.space_group_name_H-M   'P 1'
#
loop_
_entity.id
_entity.type
_entity.pdbx_description
1 polymer ?
#
loop_
_entity_poly.entity_id
_entity_poly.type
_entity_poly.pdbx_seq_one_letter_code
_entity_poly.pdbx_strand_id
1 'polypeptide(L)'
;MFLMSHKIKSLGVKMVISGEGSDELFGGYLYFHKAPNKEELHRETCRKYDCLRANKATPAWGLEARVPFLDKEFINAAMNIDPEWKMVQPDLGRIEKWVLRKAFDDEEQPFLPKHILYRQKGRFSDGVVYSWIDGLKAHAASNVTNKMLSNAKFIFPHNTPTTKEAYYYRMVFERFFPQKYAILTVPGGPSVACSTTKAIEWDAYNRVL
;
A
#
# COMPACT_ATOMS: atom_id res chain seq x y z
N MET A 1 1.15 -6.60 -8.89
CA MET A 1 0.54 -7.92 -8.57
C MET A 1 -0.03 -8.60 -9.80
N PHE A 2 -1.04 -8.05 -10.50
CA PHE A 2 -1.72 -8.73 -11.62
C PHE A 2 -0.79 -9.36 -12.68
N LEU A 3 0.13 -8.58 -13.27
CA LEU A 3 1.09 -9.09 -14.26
C LEU A 3 2.09 -10.10 -13.67
N MET A 4 2.50 -9.87 -12.42
CA MET A 4 3.40 -10.78 -11.69
C MET A 4 2.72 -12.12 -11.44
N SER A 5 1.44 -12.13 -11.06
CA SER A 5 0.65 -13.35 -10.87
C SER A 5 0.55 -14.16 -12.16
N HIS A 6 0.34 -13.51 -13.30
CA HIS A 6 0.35 -14.18 -14.61
C HIS A 6 1.69 -14.87 -14.87
N LYS A 7 2.80 -14.16 -14.64
CA LYS A 7 4.15 -14.71 -14.83
C LYS A 7 4.45 -15.87 -13.88
N ILE A 8 4.08 -15.76 -12.61
CA ILE A 8 4.27 -16.84 -11.63
C ILE A 8 3.46 -18.08 -12.03
N LYS A 9 2.20 -17.89 -12.44
CA LYS A 9 1.35 -18.99 -12.91
C LYS A 9 1.94 -19.69 -14.14
N SER A 10 2.46 -18.93 -15.11
CA SER A 10 3.05 -19.51 -16.31
C SER A 10 4.34 -20.29 -16.05
N LEU A 11 4.97 -20.09 -14.89
CA LEU A 11 6.07 -20.92 -14.39
C LEU A 11 5.59 -22.21 -13.69
N GLY A 12 4.29 -22.52 -13.72
CA GLY A 12 3.72 -23.75 -13.13
C GLY A 12 3.41 -23.66 -11.63
N VAL A 13 3.63 -22.50 -11.00
CA VAL A 13 3.35 -22.31 -9.57
C VAL A 13 1.83 -22.22 -9.35
N LYS A 14 1.31 -23.04 -8.44
CA LYS A 14 -0.13 -23.07 -8.09
C LYS A 14 -0.50 -22.13 -6.96
N MET A 15 0.40 -21.94 -6.00
CA MET A 15 0.17 -21.21 -4.77
C MET A 15 1.38 -20.35 -4.41
N VAL A 16 1.12 -19.15 -3.91
CA VAL A 16 2.13 -18.26 -3.33
C VAL A 16 1.75 -17.84 -1.92
N ILE A 17 2.77 -17.66 -1.09
CA ILE A 17 2.64 -17.03 0.22
C ILE A 17 2.87 -15.52 0.04
N SER A 18 1.94 -14.73 0.56
CA SER A 18 2.00 -13.27 0.52
C SER A 18 2.16 -12.70 1.92
N GLY A 19 2.94 -11.62 2.03
CA GLY A 19 3.14 -10.88 3.28
C GLY A 19 2.02 -9.89 3.63
N GLU A 20 0.89 -9.91 2.91
CA GLU A 20 -0.27 -9.05 3.18
C GLU A 20 -0.76 -9.23 4.63
N GLY A 21 -1.26 -8.16 5.25
CA GLY A 21 -1.69 -8.16 6.66
C GLY A 21 -0.61 -7.82 7.67
N SER A 22 0.67 -8.06 7.34
CA SER A 22 1.77 -7.75 8.27
C SER A 22 1.98 -6.25 8.48
N ASP A 23 1.57 -5.41 7.53
CA ASP A 23 1.67 -3.96 7.66
C ASP A 23 0.63 -3.41 8.63
N GLU A 24 -0.57 -3.95 8.57
CA GLU A 24 -1.70 -3.59 9.41
C GLU A 24 -1.50 -4.08 10.84
N LEU A 25 -1.03 -5.32 11.03
CA LEU A 25 -0.86 -5.93 12.35
C LEU A 25 0.30 -5.35 13.18
N PHE A 26 1.36 -4.89 12.50
CA PHE A 26 2.62 -4.50 13.14
C PHE A 26 3.06 -3.06 12.86
N GLY A 27 2.16 -2.19 12.40
CA GLY A 27 2.50 -0.78 12.19
C GLY A 27 3.50 -0.57 11.06
N GLY A 28 3.34 -1.28 9.95
CA GLY A 28 4.32 -1.35 8.87
C GLY A 28 4.35 -0.12 7.96
N TYR A 29 3.24 0.60 7.75
CA TYR A 29 3.25 1.78 6.87
C TYR A 29 4.13 2.91 7.40
N LEU A 30 4.82 3.63 6.51
CA LEU A 30 5.73 4.72 6.91
C LEU A 30 5.05 5.84 7.71
N TYR A 31 3.73 6.01 7.60
CA TYR A 31 3.02 7.01 8.40
C TYR A 31 2.87 6.60 9.88
N PHE A 32 3.11 5.33 10.25
CA PHE A 32 3.16 4.91 11.66
C PHE A 32 4.32 5.52 12.43
N HIS A 33 5.36 6.03 11.77
CA HIS A 33 6.38 6.88 12.39
C HIS A 33 5.80 8.14 13.04
N LYS A 34 4.60 8.55 12.61
CA LYS A 34 3.91 9.74 13.09
C LYS A 34 2.84 9.43 14.15
N ALA A 35 2.69 8.15 14.52
CA ALA A 35 1.70 7.77 15.53
C ALA A 35 2.04 8.45 16.87
N PRO A 36 1.11 9.21 17.48
CA PRO A 36 1.43 10.06 18.64
C PRO A 36 1.60 9.27 19.93
N ASN A 37 0.97 8.09 20.04
CA ASN A 37 1.06 7.18 21.18
C ASN A 37 0.61 5.77 20.77
N LYS A 38 0.78 4.83 21.70
CA LYS A 38 0.51 3.42 21.48
C LYS A 38 -1.00 3.12 21.32
N GLU A 39 -1.86 3.92 21.92
CA GLU A 39 -3.33 3.79 21.84
C GLU A 39 -3.85 4.18 20.44
N GLU A 40 -3.34 5.27 19.86
CA GLU A 40 -3.66 5.68 18.49
C GLU A 40 -3.10 4.69 17.47
N LEU A 41 -1.88 4.19 17.68
CA LEU A 41 -1.31 3.12 16.86
C LEU A 41 -2.20 1.88 16.90
N HIS A 42 -2.57 1.42 18.09
CA HIS A 42 -3.42 0.24 18.26
C HIS A 42 -4.76 0.39 17.54
N ARG A 43 -5.44 1.53 17.72
CA ARG A 43 -6.71 1.82 17.04
C ARG A 43 -6.59 1.79 15.52
N GLU A 44 -5.48 2.27 14.96
CA GLU A 44 -5.21 2.17 13.53
C GLU A 44 -4.97 0.71 13.10
N THR A 45 -4.22 -0.09 13.89
CA THR A 45 -3.98 -1.52 13.59
C THR A 45 -5.24 -2.39 13.68
N CYS A 46 -6.25 -1.97 14.45
CA CYS A 46 -7.55 -2.65 14.55
C CYS A 46 -8.47 -2.38 13.35
N ARG A 47 -8.10 -1.51 12.41
CA ARG A 47 -8.92 -1.24 11.21
C ARG A 47 -8.86 -2.41 10.23
N LYS A 48 -9.86 -2.49 9.35
CA LYS A 48 -10.06 -3.62 8.43
C LYS A 48 -8.86 -3.84 7.51
N TYR A 49 -8.47 -5.11 7.37
CA TYR A 49 -7.49 -5.59 6.40
C TYR A 49 -8.08 -5.59 4.99
N ASP A 50 -7.46 -4.87 4.05
CA ASP A 50 -7.88 -4.90 2.64
C ASP A 50 -6.98 -5.85 1.82
N CYS A 51 -7.41 -7.11 1.69
CA CYS A 51 -6.79 -8.07 0.79
C CYS A 51 -7.40 -8.06 -0.62
N LEU A 52 -8.26 -7.09 -0.97
CA LEU A 52 -8.99 -7.09 -2.25
C LEU A 52 -8.03 -7.12 -3.44
N ARG A 53 -6.92 -6.39 -3.38
CA ARG A 53 -5.91 -6.40 -4.45
C ARG A 53 -5.34 -7.80 -4.68
N ALA A 54 -4.92 -8.49 -3.62
CA ALA A 54 -4.39 -9.85 -3.72
C ALA A 54 -5.48 -10.83 -4.17
N ASN A 55 -6.67 -10.75 -3.56
CA ASN A 55 -7.83 -11.60 -3.82
C ASN A 55 -8.42 -11.43 -5.24
N LYS A 56 -8.20 -10.30 -5.90
CA LYS A 56 -8.61 -10.09 -7.30
C LYS A 56 -7.47 -10.38 -8.27
N ALA A 57 -6.26 -9.93 -7.97
CA ALA A 57 -5.15 -9.97 -8.93
C ALA A 57 -4.53 -11.36 -9.10
N THR A 58 -4.49 -12.21 -8.07
CA THR A 58 -3.89 -13.55 -8.18
C THR A 58 -4.88 -14.57 -8.75
N PRO A 59 -6.17 -14.62 -8.32
CA PRO A 59 -7.10 -15.63 -8.83
C PRO A 59 -7.54 -15.36 -10.27
N ALA A 60 -7.39 -14.13 -10.78
CA ALA A 60 -7.58 -13.82 -12.21
C ALA A 60 -6.74 -14.69 -13.15
N TRP A 61 -5.65 -15.28 -12.64
CA TRP A 61 -4.78 -16.21 -13.36
C TRP A 61 -4.80 -17.62 -12.77
N GLY A 62 -5.75 -17.94 -11.88
CA GLY A 62 -5.78 -19.22 -11.18
C GLY A 62 -4.57 -19.47 -10.27
N LEU A 63 -3.98 -18.38 -9.73
CA LEU A 63 -2.94 -18.42 -8.71
C LEU A 63 -3.54 -18.17 -7.32
N GLU A 64 -3.42 -19.16 -6.44
CA GLU A 64 -3.87 -19.04 -5.05
C GLU A 64 -2.85 -18.22 -4.26
N ALA A 65 -3.31 -17.17 -3.57
CA ALA A 65 -2.47 -16.42 -2.63
C ALA A 65 -2.92 -16.72 -1.20
N ARG A 66 -1.98 -17.15 -0.38
CA ARG A 66 -2.18 -17.36 1.06
C ARG A 66 -1.57 -16.23 1.85
N VAL A 67 -2.20 -15.86 2.95
CA VAL A 67 -1.84 -14.71 3.79
C VAL A 67 -1.62 -15.15 5.23
N PRO A 68 -0.48 -15.83 5.56
CA PRO A 68 -0.26 -16.42 6.88
C PRO A 68 -0.34 -15.43 8.04
N PHE A 69 0.01 -14.16 7.82
CA PHE A 69 -0.13 -13.12 8.83
C PHE A 69 -1.59 -12.85 9.23
N LEU A 70 -2.55 -13.19 8.37
CA LEU A 70 -3.98 -13.04 8.65
C LEU A 70 -4.63 -14.35 9.13
N ASP A 71 -3.84 -15.34 9.49
CA ASP A 71 -4.34 -16.48 10.26
C ASP A 71 -4.92 -16.02 11.60
N LYS A 72 -6.02 -16.63 12.05
CA LYS A 72 -6.73 -16.18 13.25
C LYS A 72 -5.89 -16.31 14.52
N GLU A 73 -5.15 -17.40 14.66
CA GLU A 73 -4.29 -17.63 15.83
C GLU A 73 -3.12 -16.64 15.82
N PHE A 74 -2.55 -16.40 14.64
CA PHE A 74 -1.48 -15.42 14.48
C PHE A 74 -1.97 -13.99 14.74
N ILE A 75 -3.15 -13.60 14.24
CA ILE A 75 -3.76 -12.31 14.55
C ILE A 75 -3.94 -12.17 16.07
N ASN A 76 -4.49 -13.18 16.74
CA ASN A 76 -4.67 -13.13 18.19
C ASN A 76 -3.35 -12.94 18.94
N ALA A 77 -2.31 -13.69 18.56
CA ALA A 77 -0.97 -13.52 19.12
C ALA A 77 -0.42 -12.11 18.86
N ALA A 78 -0.52 -11.62 17.63
CA ALA A 78 -0.06 -10.29 17.25
C ALA A 78 -0.82 -9.17 17.97
N MET A 79 -2.13 -9.30 18.14
CA MET A 79 -2.98 -8.28 18.78
C MET A 79 -2.82 -8.24 20.31
N ASN A 80 -2.36 -9.31 20.94
CA ASN A 80 -2.04 -9.36 22.37
C ASN A 80 -0.67 -8.76 22.73
N ILE A 81 0.15 -8.40 21.74
CA ILE A 81 1.42 -7.69 21.98
C ILE A 81 1.11 -6.25 22.40
N ASP A 82 1.72 -5.76 23.49
CA ASP A 82 1.60 -4.34 23.87
C ASP A 82 1.98 -3.45 22.67
N PRO A 83 1.07 -2.57 22.21
CA PRO A 83 1.30 -1.72 21.05
C PRO A 83 2.56 -0.86 21.15
N GLU A 84 3.10 -0.61 22.35
CA GLU A 84 4.39 0.04 22.56
C GLU A 84 5.55 -0.67 21.84
N TRP A 85 5.54 -1.99 21.78
CA TRP A 85 6.55 -2.76 21.05
C TRP A 85 6.42 -2.63 19.53
N LYS A 86 5.25 -2.23 19.04
CA LYS A 86 4.97 -1.99 17.63
C LYS A 86 5.23 -0.54 17.21
N MET A 87 5.45 0.37 18.17
CA MET A 87 5.81 1.75 17.87
C MET A 87 7.19 1.82 17.22
N VAL A 88 7.31 2.74 16.27
CA VAL A 88 8.60 3.09 15.68
C VAL A 88 9.29 4.07 16.62
N GLN A 89 10.47 3.69 17.11
CA GLN A 89 11.27 4.44 18.08
C GLN A 89 12.73 4.44 17.61
N PRO A 90 13.10 5.38 16.71
CA PRO A 90 14.45 5.45 16.13
C PRO A 90 15.56 5.61 17.16
N ASP A 91 15.27 6.27 18.28
CA ASP A 91 16.15 6.43 19.45
C ASP A 91 16.51 5.09 20.11
N LEU A 92 15.59 4.11 20.05
CA LEU A 92 15.83 2.74 20.49
C LEU A 92 16.24 1.79 19.35
N GLY A 93 16.50 2.32 18.14
CA GLY A 93 16.79 1.53 16.95
C GLY A 93 15.60 0.73 16.41
N ARG A 94 14.37 1.00 16.86
CA ARG A 94 13.16 0.29 16.43
C ARG A 94 12.61 0.93 15.16
N ILE A 95 12.45 0.10 14.12
CA ILE A 95 11.83 0.48 12.84
C ILE A 95 10.47 -0.21 12.66
N GLU A 96 9.81 0.00 11.51
CA GLU A 96 8.49 -0.57 11.25
C GLU A 96 8.54 -2.10 11.34
N LYS A 97 7.51 -2.71 11.93
CA LYS A 97 7.45 -4.16 12.18
C LYS A 97 8.57 -4.68 13.09
N TRP A 98 9.09 -3.86 14.01
CA TRP A 98 10.20 -4.23 14.89
C TRP A 98 10.05 -5.61 15.54
N VAL A 99 8.94 -5.89 16.21
CA VAL A 99 8.73 -7.19 16.89
C VAL A 99 8.83 -8.37 15.93
N LEU A 100 8.22 -8.22 14.75
CA LEU A 100 8.29 -9.26 13.72
C LEU A 100 9.72 -9.43 13.19
N ARG A 101 10.46 -8.32 12.95
CA ARG A 101 11.86 -8.41 12.52
C ARG A 101 12.72 -9.08 13.59
N LYS A 102 12.55 -8.70 14.86
CA LYS A 102 13.33 -9.26 15.97
C LYS A 102 13.03 -10.74 16.19
N ALA A 103 11.82 -11.21 15.93
CA ALA A 103 11.46 -12.63 15.99
C ALA A 103 12.18 -13.50 14.95
N PHE A 104 12.68 -12.90 13.86
CA PHE A 104 13.47 -13.57 12.81
C PHE A 104 14.96 -13.20 12.86
N ASP A 105 15.37 -12.47 13.91
CA ASP A 105 16.74 -12.01 14.11
C ASP A 105 17.57 -13.02 14.91
N ASP A 106 17.82 -14.16 14.28
CA ASP A 106 18.64 -15.24 14.82
C ASP A 106 20.12 -15.02 14.42
N GLU A 107 21.01 -14.95 15.43
CA GLU A 107 22.45 -14.76 15.22
C GLU A 107 23.19 -16.06 14.87
N GLU A 108 22.69 -17.20 15.32
CA GLU A 108 23.32 -18.51 15.09
C GLU A 108 22.85 -19.11 13.76
N GLN A 109 21.56 -18.94 13.43
CA GLN A 109 20.94 -19.43 12.19
C GLN A 109 20.08 -18.33 11.53
N PRO A 110 20.71 -17.33 10.86
CA PRO A 110 19.97 -16.23 10.28
C PRO A 110 18.91 -16.67 9.26
N PHE A 111 17.63 -16.36 9.52
CA PHE A 111 16.54 -16.60 8.57
C PHE A 111 16.64 -15.72 7.31
N LEU A 112 17.17 -14.51 7.47
CA LEU A 112 17.38 -13.53 6.41
C LEU A 112 18.70 -12.80 6.64
N PRO A 113 19.41 -12.37 5.57
CA PRO A 113 20.56 -11.48 5.72
C PRO A 113 20.17 -10.19 6.46
N LYS A 114 21.01 -9.72 7.39
CA LYS A 114 20.73 -8.53 8.23
C LYS A 114 20.32 -7.31 7.42
N HIS A 115 20.98 -7.06 6.29
CA HIS A 115 20.67 -5.93 5.41
C HIS A 115 19.29 -6.04 4.72
N ILE A 116 18.70 -7.24 4.63
CA ILE A 116 17.32 -7.46 4.18
C ILE A 116 16.37 -7.35 5.38
N LEU A 117 16.69 -8.03 6.49
CA LEU A 117 15.88 -8.07 7.70
C LEU A 117 15.65 -6.67 8.29
N TYR A 118 16.64 -5.78 8.20
CA TYR A 118 16.59 -4.40 8.70
C TYR A 118 16.48 -3.34 7.62
N ARG A 119 16.20 -3.73 6.37
CA ARG A 119 15.91 -2.78 5.30
C ARG A 119 14.65 -1.98 5.62
N GLN A 120 14.69 -0.67 5.39
CA GLN A 120 13.49 0.17 5.44
C GLN A 120 12.39 -0.41 4.52
N LYS A 121 11.14 -0.34 4.97
CA LYS A 121 10.02 -0.81 4.17
C LYS A 121 9.93 -0.02 2.86
N GLY A 122 9.96 -0.74 1.74
CA GLY A 122 9.59 -0.20 0.42
C GLY A 122 8.13 -0.50 0.09
N ARG A 123 7.43 0.42 -0.58
CA ARG A 123 6.10 0.12 -1.13
C ARG A 123 6.25 -0.90 -2.26
N PHE A 124 5.21 -1.70 -2.50
CA PHE A 124 5.23 -2.70 -3.57
C PHE A 124 5.60 -2.09 -4.94
N SER A 125 5.16 -0.86 -5.19
CA SER A 125 5.46 -0.05 -6.38
C SER A 125 6.90 0.45 -6.45
N ASP A 126 7.55 0.63 -5.30
CA ASP A 126 8.88 1.24 -5.22
C ASP A 126 9.97 0.16 -5.37
N GLY A 127 9.62 -1.10 -5.08
CA GLY A 127 10.52 -2.25 -5.25
C GLY A 127 10.90 -2.60 -6.69
N VAL A 128 10.23 -2.00 -7.70
CA VAL A 128 10.48 -2.24 -9.13
C VAL A 128 11.33 -1.13 -9.80
N VAL A 129 11.86 -0.16 -9.05
CA VAL A 129 12.56 1.08 -9.51
C VAL A 129 11.57 2.26 -9.72
N TYR A 130 12.03 3.51 -9.65
CA TYR A 130 11.18 4.71 -9.81
C TYR A 130 10.97 5.16 -11.26
N SER A 131 11.80 4.72 -12.21
CA SER A 131 11.79 5.18 -13.60
C SER A 131 10.47 4.93 -14.34
N TRP A 132 9.70 3.91 -13.95
CA TRP A 132 8.38 3.66 -14.56
C TRP A 132 7.34 4.73 -14.18
N ILE A 133 7.46 5.37 -13.00
CA ILE A 133 6.59 6.48 -12.61
C ILE A 133 6.83 7.68 -13.53
N ASP A 134 8.10 8.03 -13.76
CA ASP A 134 8.46 9.12 -14.66
C ASP A 134 8.06 8.79 -16.11
N GLY A 135 8.21 7.53 -16.52
CA GLY A 135 7.72 7.05 -17.82
C GLY A 135 6.20 7.22 -17.99
N LEU A 136 5.40 6.88 -16.97
CA LEU A 136 3.95 7.08 -17.00
C LEU A 136 3.56 8.55 -17.05
N LYS A 137 4.25 9.41 -16.27
CA LYS A 137 4.04 10.86 -16.32
C LYS A 137 4.39 11.44 -17.68
N ALA A 138 5.51 11.02 -18.28
CA ALA A 138 5.92 11.46 -19.60
C ALA A 138 4.91 11.02 -20.69
N HIS A 139 4.46 9.77 -20.64
CA HIS A 139 3.43 9.25 -21.55
C HIS A 139 2.09 9.98 -21.40
N ALA A 140 1.66 10.26 -20.17
CA ALA A 140 0.46 11.07 -19.95
C ALA A 140 0.65 12.51 -20.46
N ALA A 141 1.84 13.08 -20.27
CA ALA A 141 2.16 14.43 -20.73
C ALA A 141 2.17 14.57 -22.25
N SER A 142 2.55 13.52 -22.99
CA SER A 142 2.52 13.50 -24.46
C SER A 142 1.11 13.29 -25.02
N ASN A 143 0.20 12.67 -24.26
CA ASN A 143 -1.17 12.37 -24.70
C ASN A 143 -2.21 13.39 -24.21
N VAL A 144 -1.92 14.17 -23.17
CA VAL A 144 -2.83 15.16 -22.59
C VAL A 144 -2.24 16.55 -22.70
N THR A 145 -2.84 17.37 -23.57
CA THR A 145 -2.43 18.78 -23.73
C THR A 145 -2.90 19.65 -22.56
N ASN A 146 -2.26 20.81 -22.36
CA ASN A 146 -2.71 21.77 -21.34
C ASN A 146 -4.15 22.25 -21.61
N LYS A 147 -4.55 22.36 -22.88
CA LYS A 147 -5.92 22.70 -23.30
C LYS A 147 -6.94 21.61 -22.94
N MET A 148 -6.56 20.33 -23.04
CA MET A 148 -7.42 19.23 -22.57
C MET A 148 -7.62 19.32 -21.06
N LEU A 149 -6.52 19.50 -20.31
CA LEU A 149 -6.57 19.60 -18.86
C LEU A 149 -7.39 20.81 -18.38
N SER A 150 -7.28 21.98 -19.03
CA SER A 150 -8.08 23.16 -18.69
C SER A 150 -9.59 22.95 -18.89
N ASN A 151 -9.97 22.05 -19.80
CA ASN A 151 -11.37 21.70 -20.06
C ASN A 151 -11.84 20.47 -19.28
N ALA A 152 -11.00 19.87 -18.42
CA ALA A 152 -11.31 18.63 -17.71
C ALA A 152 -12.63 18.68 -16.93
N LYS A 153 -12.97 19.82 -16.33
CA LYS A 153 -14.23 20.00 -15.57
C LYS A 153 -15.50 19.83 -16.41
N PHE A 154 -15.43 20.12 -17.71
CA PHE A 154 -16.57 19.98 -18.62
C PHE A 154 -16.72 18.54 -19.14
N ILE A 155 -15.59 17.83 -19.28
CA ILE A 155 -15.55 16.46 -19.80
C ILE A 155 -15.79 15.46 -18.66
N PHE A 156 -15.15 15.70 -17.51
CA PHE A 156 -15.18 14.87 -16.31
C PHE A 156 -15.68 15.68 -15.11
N PRO A 157 -16.99 15.98 -15.01
CA PRO A 157 -17.54 16.80 -13.93
C PRO A 157 -17.49 16.10 -12.56
N HIS A 158 -17.51 14.76 -12.52
CA HIS A 158 -17.40 14.00 -11.29
C HIS A 158 -15.93 13.70 -10.96
N ASN A 159 -15.46 14.18 -9.80
CA ASN A 159 -14.08 14.04 -9.33
C ASN A 159 -13.08 14.38 -10.45
N THR A 160 -13.14 15.64 -10.91
CA THR A 160 -12.37 16.15 -12.03
C THR A 160 -10.86 15.93 -11.84
N PRO A 161 -10.15 15.32 -12.82
CA PRO A 161 -8.72 15.12 -12.71
C PRO A 161 -7.96 16.47 -12.74
N THR A 162 -7.02 16.65 -11.83
CA THR A 162 -6.21 17.87 -11.68
C THR A 162 -4.82 17.78 -12.28
N THR A 163 -4.39 16.58 -12.68
CA THR A 163 -3.10 16.32 -13.32
C THR A 163 -3.30 15.65 -14.68
N LYS A 164 -2.32 15.81 -15.59
CA LYS A 164 -2.34 15.13 -16.90
C LYS A 164 -2.36 13.61 -16.76
N GLU A 165 -1.65 13.09 -15.76
CA GLU A 165 -1.64 11.67 -15.42
C GLU A 165 -3.05 11.18 -15.03
N ALA A 166 -3.71 11.86 -14.09
CA ALA A 166 -5.07 11.51 -13.69
C ALA A 166 -6.06 11.64 -14.86
N TYR A 167 -5.90 12.67 -15.70
CA TYR A 167 -6.72 12.86 -16.89
C TYR A 167 -6.56 11.69 -17.87
N TYR A 168 -5.32 11.27 -18.13
CA TYR A 168 -5.03 10.16 -19.01
C TYR A 168 -5.65 8.84 -18.48
N TYR A 169 -5.49 8.55 -17.19
CA TYR A 169 -6.13 7.39 -16.58
C TYR A 169 -7.66 7.47 -16.65
N ARG A 170 -8.24 8.67 -16.50
CA ARG A 170 -9.68 8.87 -16.63
C ARG A 170 -10.17 8.58 -18.05
N MET A 171 -9.45 9.02 -19.08
CA MET A 171 -9.73 8.67 -20.48
C MET A 171 -9.73 7.17 -20.70
N VAL A 172 -8.71 6.47 -20.19
CA VAL A 172 -8.61 5.00 -20.32
C VAL A 172 -9.76 4.31 -19.59
N PHE A 173 -10.05 4.73 -18.36
CA PHE A 173 -11.13 4.16 -17.57
C PHE A 173 -12.50 4.31 -18.25
N GLU A 174 -12.89 5.53 -18.64
CA GLU A 174 -14.19 5.77 -19.26
C GLU A 174 -14.31 5.17 -20.67
N ARG A 175 -13.19 4.92 -21.36
CA ARG A 175 -13.19 4.16 -22.62
C ARG A 175 -13.67 2.71 -22.42
N PHE A 176 -13.28 2.07 -21.31
CA PHE A 176 -13.70 0.69 -21.00
C PHE A 176 -15.01 0.65 -20.21
N PHE A 177 -15.29 1.68 -19.41
CA PHE A 177 -16.44 1.75 -18.51
C PHE A 177 -17.22 3.07 -18.69
N PRO A 178 -17.90 3.26 -19.84
CA PRO A 178 -18.58 4.52 -20.16
C PRO A 178 -19.86 4.76 -19.34
N GLN A 179 -20.28 3.80 -18.51
CA GLN A 179 -21.53 3.87 -17.78
C GLN A 179 -21.44 4.89 -16.64
N LYS A 180 -22.50 5.68 -16.45
CA LYS A 180 -22.63 6.67 -15.38
C LYS A 180 -22.28 6.10 -13.99
N TYR A 181 -22.65 4.85 -13.70
CA TYR A 181 -22.38 4.24 -12.40
C TYR A 181 -20.90 3.87 -12.20
N ALA A 182 -20.17 3.52 -13.26
CA ALA A 182 -18.74 3.26 -13.17
C ALA A 182 -17.98 4.56 -12.85
N ILE A 183 -18.42 5.68 -13.42
CA ILE A 183 -17.87 7.01 -13.12
C ILE A 183 -17.96 7.34 -11.62
N LEU A 184 -19.05 6.96 -10.94
CA LEU A 184 -19.23 7.18 -9.50
C LEU A 184 -18.26 6.39 -8.63
N THR A 185 -17.56 5.39 -9.18
CA THR A 185 -16.54 4.62 -8.46
C THR A 185 -15.16 5.28 -8.48
N VAL A 186 -14.97 6.35 -9.27
CA VAL A 186 -13.70 7.07 -9.31
C VAL A 186 -13.56 7.88 -8.01
N PRO A 187 -12.57 7.56 -7.14
CA PRO A 187 -12.43 8.26 -5.87
C PRO A 187 -12.04 9.73 -6.07
N GLY A 188 -12.43 10.56 -5.12
CA GLY A 188 -12.09 11.99 -5.08
C GLY A 188 -11.33 12.35 -3.81
N GLY A 189 -10.85 13.58 -3.76
CA GLY A 189 -10.15 14.12 -2.58
C GLY A 189 -8.64 13.84 -2.54
N PRO A 190 -7.92 14.46 -1.59
CA PRO A 190 -6.50 14.21 -1.39
C PRO A 190 -6.30 12.79 -0.88
N SER A 191 -5.33 12.08 -1.45
CA SER A 191 -4.89 10.76 -1.00
C SER A 191 -3.38 10.74 -0.90
N VAL A 192 -2.84 10.10 0.14
CA VAL A 192 -1.39 9.84 0.25
C VAL A 192 -1.15 8.35 0.08
N ALA A 193 -1.09 7.91 -1.18
CA ALA A 193 -0.80 6.51 -1.56
C ALA A 193 -1.70 5.50 -0.80
N CYS A 194 -1.11 4.57 -0.05
CA CYS A 194 -1.83 3.56 0.73
C CYS A 194 -2.36 4.09 2.09
N SER A 195 -2.29 5.39 2.35
CA SER A 195 -2.67 5.91 3.66
C SER A 195 -4.15 6.23 3.75
N THR A 196 -4.71 5.98 4.94
CA THR A 196 -5.99 6.53 5.35
C THR A 196 -5.88 8.05 5.57
N THR A 197 -7.00 8.72 5.81
CA THR A 197 -7.03 10.13 6.28
C THR A 197 -6.23 10.31 7.57
N LYS A 198 -5.99 9.24 8.34
CA LYS A 198 -5.22 9.25 9.60
C LYS A 198 -3.78 9.71 9.42
N ALA A 199 -3.14 9.38 8.30
CA ALA A 199 -1.78 9.83 8.04
C ALA A 199 -1.68 11.35 7.91
N ILE A 200 -2.74 12.01 7.43
CA ILE A 200 -2.83 13.48 7.36
C ILE A 200 -3.07 14.04 8.77
N GLU A 201 -3.95 13.40 9.56
CA GLU A 201 -4.21 13.81 10.95
C GLU A 201 -2.95 13.74 11.84
N TRP A 202 -2.20 12.64 11.76
CA TRP A 202 -0.94 12.48 12.51
C TRP A 202 0.17 13.40 12.00
N ASP A 203 0.20 13.73 10.70
CA ASP A 203 1.13 14.75 10.20
C ASP A 203 0.82 16.13 10.76
N ALA A 204 -0.46 16.50 10.85
CA ALA A 204 -0.88 17.79 11.42
C ALA A 204 -0.54 17.87 12.92
N TYR A 205 -0.79 16.80 13.67
CA TYR A 205 -0.47 16.73 15.11
C TYR A 205 1.01 17.03 15.39
N ASN A 206 1.92 16.43 14.62
CA ASN A 206 3.36 16.62 14.80
C ASN A 206 3.89 17.99 14.34
N ARG A 207 3.08 18.83 13.68
CA ARG A 207 3.47 20.21 13.31
C ARG A 207 3.10 21.25 14.36
N VAL A 208 2.29 20.88 15.36
CA VAL A 208 1.81 21.79 16.42
C VAL A 208 2.68 21.70 17.68
N LEU A 209 3.50 20.65 17.79
CA LEU A 209 4.53 20.47 18.81
C LEU A 209 5.89 20.98 18.31
#